data_AF-A0A833XH87-F1
#
_entry.id   AF-A0A833XH87-F1
#
_cell.length_a   1.000
_cell.length_b   1.000
_cell.length_c   1.000
_cell.angle_alpha   90.00
_cell.angle_beta   90.00
_cell.angle_gamma   90.00
#
_symmetry.space_group_name_H-M   'P 1'
#
loop_
_entity.id
_entity.type
_entity.pdbx_description
1 polymer ?
#
loop_
_entity_poly.entity_id
_entity_poly.type
_entity_poly.pdbx_seq_one_letter_code
_entity_poly.pdbx_strand_id
1 'polypeptide(L)'
;MVVAGPGTGGGGSALRWTDMKGLSLQVITGRWFMVFASFLIMSAAGATYMFGAYSNDIKSVLGYDQTTLNLLSFFKDVGANVGVLSGLINEVTPPWVVLSIGAVLNFFGYFMIWLAVTKRIATPHVWHMCFYICIGANSQSFANTGSLVPCEAEKQMAALGLRRESGKELDCTGVECFKLSFIIITAVTVFGAIVSLLLVLRTRKFYKSDIYKKFREQAAKEAETEMAMTTNGVGPS
;
A
#
# COMPACT_ATOMS: atom_id res chain seq x y z
N MET A 1 -31.92 20.88 -34.23
CA MET A 1 -33.24 20.26 -34.45
C MET A 1 -33.09 18.77 -34.31
N VAL A 2 -33.81 18.17 -33.37
CA VAL A 2 -33.88 16.72 -33.16
C VAL A 2 -34.86 16.17 -34.20
N VAL A 3 -34.45 15.15 -34.97
CA VAL A 3 -35.34 14.42 -35.88
C VAL A 3 -35.65 13.08 -35.22
N ALA A 4 -36.91 12.88 -34.84
CA ALA A 4 -37.45 11.59 -34.42
C ALA A 4 -38.13 10.91 -35.61
N GLY A 5 -37.78 9.65 -35.87
CA GLY A 5 -38.46 8.77 -36.83
C GLY A 5 -39.26 7.67 -36.10
N PRO A 6 -40.37 7.16 -36.68
CA PRO A 6 -41.34 6.31 -36.01
C PRO A 6 -40.92 4.83 -35.95
N GLY A 7 -41.39 4.15 -34.89
CA GLY A 7 -40.90 2.84 -34.48
C GLY A 7 -41.46 1.61 -35.20
N THR A 8 -40.95 0.44 -34.81
CA THR A 8 -41.59 -0.88 -34.95
C THR A 8 -41.05 -1.81 -33.86
N GLY A 9 -41.94 -2.52 -33.19
CA GLY A 9 -41.66 -3.31 -32.00
C GLY A 9 -41.20 -4.74 -32.27
N GLY A 10 -40.77 -5.40 -31.19
CA GLY A 10 -40.55 -6.85 -31.11
C GLY A 10 -39.19 -7.24 -30.54
N GLY A 11 -39.13 -7.59 -29.24
CA GLY A 11 -37.93 -8.20 -28.65
C GLY A 11 -37.63 -7.84 -27.19
N GLY A 12 -38.59 -8.03 -26.28
CA GLY A 12 -38.48 -7.66 -24.85
C GLY A 12 -37.43 -8.41 -24.01
N SER A 13 -36.65 -9.33 -24.58
CA SER A 13 -35.63 -10.09 -23.85
C SER A 13 -34.18 -9.77 -24.27
N ALA A 14 -33.95 -9.25 -25.48
CA ALA A 14 -32.61 -8.87 -25.95
C ALA A 14 -32.17 -7.49 -25.42
N LEU A 15 -33.10 -6.55 -25.27
CA LEU A 15 -32.84 -5.17 -24.88
C LEU A 15 -32.29 -5.04 -23.45
N ARG A 16 -32.77 -5.87 -22.52
CA ARG A 16 -32.37 -5.85 -21.09
C ARG A 16 -30.93 -6.30 -20.85
N TRP A 17 -30.41 -7.20 -21.70
CA TRP A 17 -29.04 -7.71 -21.58
C TRP A 17 -28.00 -6.73 -22.15
N THR A 18 -28.33 -6.06 -23.25
CA THR A 18 -27.52 -4.95 -23.78
C THR A 18 -27.54 -3.74 -22.85
N ASP A 19 -28.67 -3.43 -22.22
CA ASP A 19 -28.76 -2.35 -21.22
C ASP A 19 -27.99 -2.67 -19.93
N MET A 20 -28.09 -3.90 -19.41
CA MET A 20 -27.32 -4.30 -18.23
C MET A 20 -25.81 -4.29 -18.51
N LYS A 21 -25.38 -4.78 -19.69
CA LYS A 21 -23.98 -4.69 -20.10
C LYS A 21 -23.54 -3.24 -20.29
N GLY A 22 -24.39 -2.39 -20.86
CA GLY A 22 -24.14 -0.95 -21.03
C GLY A 22 -23.99 -0.22 -19.70
N LEU A 23 -24.92 -0.45 -18.76
CA LEU A 23 -24.88 0.11 -17.41
C LEU A 23 -23.66 -0.40 -16.63
N SER A 24 -23.36 -1.71 -16.68
CA SER A 24 -22.17 -2.27 -16.05
C SER A 24 -20.87 -1.74 -16.65
N LEU A 25 -20.77 -1.61 -17.98
CA LEU A 25 -19.63 -0.99 -18.62
C LEU A 25 -19.52 0.48 -18.21
N GLN A 26 -20.61 1.23 -18.19
CA GLN A 26 -20.61 2.64 -17.83
C GLN A 26 -20.27 2.88 -16.35
N VAL A 27 -20.62 1.94 -15.47
CA VAL A 27 -20.21 1.94 -14.06
C VAL A 27 -18.73 1.60 -13.93
N ILE A 28 -18.22 0.58 -14.64
CA ILE A 28 -16.81 0.16 -14.59
C ILE A 28 -15.87 1.20 -15.23
N THR A 29 -16.28 1.82 -16.34
CA THR A 29 -15.56 2.96 -16.94
C THR A 29 -15.90 4.28 -16.24
N GLY A 30 -16.69 4.23 -15.17
CA GLY A 30 -17.11 5.40 -14.42
C GLY A 30 -15.95 6.01 -13.64
N ARG A 31 -15.88 7.35 -13.64
CA ARG A 31 -14.84 8.12 -12.93
C ARG A 31 -14.76 7.81 -11.43
N TRP A 32 -15.91 7.50 -10.82
CA TRP A 32 -16.00 7.10 -9.41
C TRP A 32 -15.52 5.68 -9.15
N PHE A 33 -15.69 4.79 -10.13
CA PHE A 33 -15.19 3.42 -10.03
C PHE A 33 -13.67 3.38 -10.12
N MET A 34 -13.04 4.21 -10.95
CA MET A 34 -11.58 4.38 -10.93
C MET A 34 -11.06 4.83 -9.56
N VAL A 35 -11.68 5.85 -8.97
CA VAL A 35 -11.29 6.33 -7.62
C VAL A 35 -11.44 5.22 -6.58
N PHE A 36 -12.56 4.49 -6.61
CA PHE A 36 -12.80 3.33 -5.75
C PHE A 36 -11.75 2.23 -5.95
N ALA A 37 -11.44 1.89 -7.20
CA ALA A 37 -10.43 0.88 -7.54
C ALA A 37 -9.03 1.30 -7.06
N SER A 38 -8.64 2.57 -7.23
CA SER A 38 -7.36 3.09 -6.71
C SER A 38 -7.29 2.97 -5.19
N PHE A 39 -8.34 3.37 -4.46
CA PHE A 39 -8.38 3.19 -3.00
C PHE A 39 -8.30 1.71 -2.59
N LEU A 40 -8.98 0.83 -3.33
CA LEU A 40 -8.95 -0.60 -3.07
C LEU A 40 -7.54 -1.18 -3.30
N ILE A 41 -6.87 -0.80 -4.38
CA ILE A 41 -5.48 -1.18 -4.68
C ILE A 41 -4.51 -0.67 -3.60
N MET A 42 -4.62 0.60 -3.20
CA MET A 42 -3.77 1.18 -2.15
C MET A 42 -4.00 0.50 -0.79
N SER A 43 -5.25 0.10 -0.50
CA SER A 43 -5.57 -0.65 0.72
C SER A 43 -4.99 -2.07 0.69
N ALA A 44 -5.07 -2.75 -0.45
CA ALA A 44 -4.58 -4.11 -0.63
C ALA A 44 -3.05 -4.18 -0.70
N ALA A 45 -2.39 -3.13 -1.20
CA ALA A 45 -0.93 -2.98 -1.18
C ALA A 45 -0.39 -2.47 0.17
N GLY A 46 -1.25 -2.18 1.14
CA GLY A 46 -0.91 -1.60 2.43
C GLY A 46 -0.06 -2.53 3.30
N ALA A 47 1.26 -2.37 3.23
CA ALA A 47 2.21 -3.26 3.86
C ALA A 47 3.18 -2.59 4.85
N THR A 48 3.15 -1.26 4.94
CA THR A 48 3.95 -0.49 5.90
C THR A 48 3.55 -0.79 7.35
N TYR A 49 2.27 -1.05 7.61
CA TYR A 49 1.80 -1.45 8.94
C TYR A 49 2.08 -2.93 9.26
N MET A 50 2.32 -3.77 8.23
CA MET A 50 2.52 -5.21 8.42
C MET A 50 3.91 -5.53 9.00
N PHE A 51 4.96 -4.78 8.64
CA PHE A 51 6.30 -5.01 9.20
C PHE A 51 6.32 -4.89 10.72
N GLY A 52 5.58 -3.95 11.30
CA GLY A 52 5.43 -3.83 12.75
C GLY A 52 4.71 -5.04 13.38
N ALA A 53 3.78 -5.66 12.66
CA ALA A 53 3.03 -6.82 13.13
C ALA A 53 3.88 -8.10 13.13
N TYR A 54 4.58 -8.40 12.03
CA TYR A 54 5.34 -9.66 11.90
C TYR A 54 6.82 -9.54 12.29
N SER A 55 7.39 -8.35 12.52
CA SER A 55 8.82 -8.21 12.87
C SER A 55 9.18 -8.93 14.18
N ASN A 56 8.27 -8.91 15.17
CA ASN A 56 8.42 -9.66 16.41
C ASN A 56 8.38 -11.18 16.16
N ASP A 57 7.53 -11.62 15.24
CA ASP A 57 7.46 -13.03 14.84
C ASP A 57 8.71 -13.46 14.07
N ILE A 58 9.22 -12.63 13.14
CA ILE A 58 10.52 -12.86 12.46
C ILE A 58 11.63 -13.06 13.49
N LYS A 59 11.70 -12.19 14.51
CA LYS A 59 12.70 -12.29 15.59
C LYS A 59 12.64 -13.65 16.30
N SER A 60 11.44 -14.00 16.77
CA SER A 60 11.22 -15.17 17.63
C SER A 60 11.26 -16.49 16.85
N VAL A 61 10.73 -16.52 15.64
CA VAL A 61 10.62 -17.73 14.80
C VAL A 61 11.96 -18.08 14.15
N LEU A 62 12.67 -17.08 13.62
CA LEU A 62 13.93 -17.27 12.88
C LEU A 62 15.17 -17.13 13.77
N GLY A 63 15.03 -16.71 15.03
CA GLY A 63 16.13 -16.54 15.96
C GLY A 63 17.03 -15.35 15.63
N TYR A 64 16.50 -14.35 14.92
CA TYR A 64 17.25 -13.15 14.55
C TYR A 64 17.38 -12.18 15.71
N ASP A 65 18.47 -11.41 15.69
CA ASP A 65 18.77 -10.37 16.65
C ASP A 65 18.15 -9.01 16.24
N GLN A 66 18.16 -8.05 17.18
CA GLN A 66 17.56 -6.73 16.93
C GLN A 66 18.29 -5.94 15.83
N THR A 67 19.60 -6.15 15.65
CA THR A 67 20.39 -5.51 14.59
C THR A 67 19.92 -5.97 13.22
N THR A 68 19.62 -7.26 13.08
CA THR A 68 19.05 -7.82 11.85
C THR A 68 17.68 -7.23 11.52
N LEU A 69 16.81 -7.01 12.51
CA LEU A 69 15.52 -6.33 12.28
C LEU A 69 15.69 -4.87 11.84
N ASN A 70 16.65 -4.16 12.43
CA ASN A 70 16.96 -2.79 12.03
C ASN A 70 17.49 -2.76 10.58
N LEU A 71 18.31 -3.74 10.20
CA LEU A 71 18.77 -3.92 8.82
C LEU A 71 17.60 -4.20 7.87
N LEU A 72 16.66 -5.06 8.27
CA LEU A 72 15.43 -5.33 7.51
C LEU A 72 14.58 -4.08 7.33
N SER A 73 14.42 -3.27 8.37
CA SER A 73 13.71 -1.98 8.28
C SER A 73 14.43 -1.01 7.35
N PHE A 74 15.76 -0.94 7.44
CA PHE A 74 16.55 -0.12 6.52
C PHE A 74 16.35 -0.56 5.06
N PHE A 75 16.40 -1.85 4.76
CA PHE A 75 16.13 -2.37 3.42
C PHE A 75 14.68 -2.11 2.97
N LYS A 76 13.70 -2.21 3.87
CA LYS A 76 12.31 -1.80 3.59
C LYS A 76 12.25 -0.34 3.16
N ASP A 77 12.91 0.55 3.89
CA ASP A 77 12.95 1.98 3.58
C ASP A 77 13.70 2.25 2.28
N VAL A 78 14.81 1.54 2.00
CA VAL A 78 15.50 1.58 0.70
C VAL A 78 14.56 1.15 -0.43
N GLY A 79 13.81 0.05 -0.27
CA GLY A 79 12.87 -0.44 -1.27
C GLY A 79 11.75 0.57 -1.57
N ALA A 80 11.26 1.27 -0.55
CA ALA A 80 10.30 2.35 -0.72
C ALA A 80 10.90 3.56 -1.45
N ASN A 81 12.16 3.91 -1.17
CA ASN A 81 12.88 5.02 -1.82
C ASN A 81 13.30 4.72 -3.27
N VAL A 82 13.55 3.46 -3.63
CA VAL A 82 13.84 3.02 -5.00
C VAL A 82 12.60 3.12 -5.92
N GLY A 83 11.46 3.59 -5.40
CA GLY A 83 10.25 3.91 -6.15
C GLY A 83 10.42 4.91 -7.29
N VAL A 84 11.53 5.64 -7.38
CA VAL A 84 11.87 6.46 -8.56
C VAL A 84 11.83 5.63 -9.85
N LEU A 85 12.17 4.34 -9.79
CA LEU A 85 12.10 3.43 -10.93
C LEU A 85 10.65 3.22 -11.43
N SER A 86 9.66 3.16 -10.53
CA SER A 86 8.26 2.99 -10.95
C SER A 86 7.74 4.22 -11.68
N GLY A 87 8.19 5.42 -11.27
CA GLY A 87 7.91 6.67 -11.97
C GLY A 87 8.46 6.68 -13.39
N LEU A 88 9.75 6.36 -13.55
CA LEU A 88 10.42 6.33 -14.86
C LEU A 88 9.80 5.27 -15.79
N ILE A 89 9.47 4.08 -15.26
CA ILE A 89 8.80 3.03 -16.04
C ILE A 89 7.39 3.46 -16.47
N ASN A 90 6.67 4.23 -15.66
CA ASN A 90 5.34 4.73 -16.00
C ASN A 90 5.35 5.81 -17.09
N GLU A 91 6.49 6.46 -17.36
CA GLU A 91 6.63 7.35 -18.50
C GLU A 91 6.75 6.59 -19.83
N VAL A 92 7.45 5.44 -19.81
CA VAL A 92 7.70 4.65 -21.03
C VAL A 92 6.73 3.50 -21.25
N THR A 93 5.96 3.10 -20.23
CA THR A 93 5.03 1.96 -20.32
C THR A 93 3.59 2.36 -19.97
N PRO A 94 2.59 1.65 -20.52
CA PRO A 94 1.20 1.86 -20.15
C PRO A 94 0.94 1.57 -18.65
N PRO A 95 -0.01 2.25 -18.00
CA PRO A 95 -0.28 2.07 -16.56
C PRO A 95 -0.65 0.65 -16.14
N TRP A 96 -1.27 -0.13 -17.01
CA TRP A 96 -1.62 -1.52 -16.72
C TRP A 96 -0.38 -2.40 -16.53
N VAL A 97 0.73 -2.09 -17.22
CA VAL A 97 2.01 -2.81 -17.09
C VAL A 97 2.60 -2.54 -15.71
N VAL A 98 2.63 -1.27 -15.30
CA VAL A 98 3.13 -0.82 -13.99
C VAL A 98 2.34 -1.48 -12.85
N LEU A 99 1.00 -1.49 -12.95
CA LEU A 99 0.13 -2.16 -11.98
C LEU A 99 0.36 -3.67 -11.92
N SER A 100 0.57 -4.32 -13.08
CA SER A 100 0.82 -5.76 -13.15
C SER A 100 2.16 -6.13 -12.51
N ILE A 101 3.21 -5.35 -12.79
CA ILE A 101 4.53 -5.52 -12.15
C ILE A 101 4.40 -5.35 -10.63
N GLY A 102 3.71 -4.30 -10.18
CA GLY A 102 3.44 -4.08 -8.76
C GLY A 102 2.72 -5.25 -8.11
N ALA A 103 1.67 -5.80 -8.73
CA ALA A 103 0.93 -6.95 -8.21
C ALA A 103 1.80 -8.22 -8.09
N VAL A 104 2.65 -8.50 -9.08
CA VAL A 104 3.57 -9.64 -9.07
C VAL A 104 4.63 -9.48 -7.98
N LEU A 105 5.26 -8.30 -7.87
CA LEU A 105 6.24 -8.01 -6.83
C LEU A 105 5.63 -8.08 -5.43
N ASN A 106 4.40 -7.58 -5.26
CA ASN A 106 3.64 -7.64 -4.02
C ASN A 106 3.38 -9.11 -3.63
N PHE A 107 2.82 -9.90 -4.54
CA PHE A 107 2.58 -11.32 -4.27
C PHE A 107 3.87 -12.05 -3.91
N PHE A 108 4.93 -11.91 -4.71
CA PHE A 108 6.19 -12.60 -4.46
C PHE A 108 6.85 -12.19 -3.15
N GLY A 109 6.97 -10.88 -2.88
CA GLY A 109 7.60 -10.38 -1.66
C GLY A 109 6.89 -10.85 -0.38
N TYR A 110 5.57 -10.64 -0.29
CA TYR A 110 4.82 -11.00 0.91
C TYR A 110 4.61 -12.50 1.06
N PHE A 111 4.41 -13.23 -0.03
CA PHE A 111 4.27 -14.68 0.03
C PHE A 111 5.55 -15.35 0.53
N MET A 112 6.73 -14.88 0.08
CA MET A 112 8.01 -15.40 0.56
C MET A 112 8.27 -15.08 2.03
N ILE A 113 7.93 -13.87 2.49
CA ILE A 113 8.01 -13.50 3.91
C ILE A 113 7.09 -14.40 4.74
N TRP A 114 5.85 -14.61 4.29
CA TRP A 114 4.89 -15.48 4.97
C TRP A 114 5.37 -16.93 5.08
N LEU A 115 5.92 -17.49 4.00
CA LEU A 115 6.46 -18.86 4.01
C LEU A 115 7.60 -19.04 5.01
N ALA A 116 8.45 -18.02 5.14
CA ALA A 116 9.57 -18.07 6.06
C ALA A 116 9.15 -17.85 7.53
N VAL A 117 8.18 -16.97 7.81
CA VAL A 117 7.60 -16.81 9.16
C VAL A 117 6.80 -18.05 9.58
N THR A 118 6.17 -18.76 8.65
CA THR A 118 5.43 -20.00 8.96
C THR A 118 6.32 -21.26 9.01
N LYS A 119 7.66 -21.10 8.95
CA LYS A 119 8.66 -22.19 8.91
C LYS A 119 8.39 -23.24 7.81
N ARG A 120 7.75 -22.85 6.71
CA ARG A 120 7.52 -23.72 5.55
C ARG A 120 8.76 -23.87 4.65
N ILE A 121 9.72 -22.96 4.80
CA ILE A 121 11.04 -22.98 4.16
C ILE A 121 12.10 -23.05 5.26
N ALA A 122 13.26 -23.65 4.97
CA ALA A 122 14.44 -23.57 5.83
C ALA A 122 14.76 -22.10 6.14
N THR A 123 15.22 -21.81 7.36
CA THR A 123 15.53 -20.45 7.84
C THR A 123 16.35 -19.71 6.78
N PRO A 124 15.76 -18.75 6.05
CA PRO A 124 16.48 -18.07 4.97
C PRO A 124 17.64 -17.28 5.55
N HIS A 125 18.68 -17.01 4.78
CA HIS A 125 19.73 -16.10 5.27
C HIS A 125 19.18 -14.66 5.34
N VAL A 126 19.75 -13.83 6.22
CA VAL A 126 19.33 -12.42 6.42
C VAL A 126 19.22 -11.64 5.11
N TRP A 127 20.16 -11.88 4.18
CA TRP A 127 20.16 -11.28 2.84
C TRP A 127 18.91 -11.59 2.01
N HIS A 128 18.41 -12.84 2.04
CA HIS A 128 17.20 -13.23 1.32
C HIS A 128 15.97 -12.54 1.92
N MET A 129 15.95 -12.40 3.24
CA MET A 129 14.91 -11.66 3.95
C MET A 129 14.90 -10.17 3.60
N CYS A 130 16.06 -9.52 3.61
CA CYS A 130 16.21 -8.14 3.16
C CYS A 130 15.70 -7.97 1.72
N PHE A 131 16.03 -8.92 0.83
CA PHE A 131 15.60 -8.89 -0.56
C PHE A 131 14.07 -9.01 -0.72
N TYR A 132 13.43 -9.96 -0.03
CA TYR A 132 11.97 -10.12 -0.08
C TYR A 132 11.25 -8.88 0.47
N ILE A 133 11.77 -8.28 1.54
CA ILE A 133 11.22 -7.06 2.14
C ILE A 133 11.43 -5.85 1.24
N CYS A 134 12.58 -5.71 0.59
CA CYS A 134 12.81 -4.69 -0.43
C CYS A 134 11.81 -4.81 -1.58
N ILE A 135 11.61 -6.03 -2.11
CA ILE A 135 10.67 -6.26 -3.21
C ILE A 135 9.24 -5.92 -2.79
N GLY A 136 8.82 -6.39 -1.61
CA GLY A 136 7.51 -6.07 -1.06
C GLY A 136 7.32 -4.55 -0.91
N ALA A 137 8.30 -3.86 -0.32
CA ALA A 137 8.27 -2.41 -0.17
C ALA A 137 8.23 -1.66 -1.51
N ASN A 138 9.01 -2.10 -2.51
CA ASN A 138 9.04 -1.48 -3.83
C ASN A 138 7.69 -1.66 -4.56
N SER A 139 7.00 -2.78 -4.36
CA SER A 139 5.68 -3.03 -4.96
C SER A 139 4.64 -1.94 -4.65
N GLN A 140 4.77 -1.27 -3.49
CA GLN A 140 3.90 -0.15 -3.10
C GLN A 140 4.09 1.07 -4.01
N SER A 141 5.33 1.36 -4.40
CA SER A 141 5.65 2.45 -5.32
C SER A 141 5.00 2.20 -6.67
N PHE A 142 5.06 0.97 -7.20
CA PHE A 142 4.37 0.57 -8.43
C PHE A 142 2.83 0.68 -8.32
N ALA A 143 2.24 0.23 -7.21
CA ALA A 143 0.80 0.33 -6.98
C ALA A 143 0.33 1.79 -6.86
N ASN A 144 1.07 2.63 -6.16
CA ASN A 144 0.77 4.05 -6.00
C ASN A 144 0.92 4.79 -7.32
N THR A 145 2.03 4.61 -8.05
CA THR A 145 2.24 5.24 -9.36
C THR A 145 1.17 4.78 -10.36
N GLY A 146 0.94 3.47 -10.46
CA GLY A 146 0.02 2.89 -11.44
C GLY A 146 -1.47 3.18 -11.19
N SER A 147 -1.86 3.57 -9.97
CA SER A 147 -3.27 3.86 -9.62
C SER A 147 -3.58 5.35 -9.44
N LEU A 148 -2.62 6.16 -9.00
CA LEU A 148 -2.82 7.60 -8.78
C LEU A 148 -2.58 8.40 -10.06
N VAL A 149 -1.49 8.14 -10.79
CA VAL A 149 -1.12 8.92 -11.97
C VAL A 149 -2.20 8.86 -13.07
N PRO A 150 -2.77 7.68 -13.41
CA PRO A 150 -3.85 7.63 -14.40
C PRO A 150 -5.13 8.31 -13.91
N CYS A 151 -5.45 8.19 -12.61
CA CYS A 151 -6.63 8.80 -12.00
C CYS A 151 -6.56 10.34 -12.04
N GLU A 152 -5.38 10.91 -11.78
CA GLU A 152 -5.14 12.35 -11.90
C GLU A 152 -5.19 12.81 -13.35
N ALA A 153 -4.55 12.06 -14.26
CA ALA A 153 -4.59 12.35 -15.69
C ALA A 153 -6.03 12.38 -16.25
N GLU A 154 -6.91 11.47 -15.81
CA GLU A 154 -8.32 11.51 -16.23
C GLU A 154 -9.09 12.71 -15.67
N LYS A 155 -8.86 13.07 -14.41
CA LYS A 155 -9.50 14.25 -13.81
C LYS A 155 -9.09 15.54 -14.53
N GLN A 156 -7.82 15.65 -14.92
CA GLN A 156 -7.28 16.76 -15.69
C GLN A 156 -7.96 16.90 -17.06
N MET A 157 -8.09 15.80 -17.81
CA MET A 157 -8.76 15.81 -19.12
C MET A 157 -10.24 16.19 -19.01
N ALA A 158 -10.91 15.76 -17.95
CA ALA A 158 -12.29 16.13 -17.70
C ALA A 158 -12.47 17.60 -17.31
N ALA A 159 -11.54 18.20 -16.56
CA ALA A 159 -11.60 19.61 -16.17
C ALA A 159 -11.36 20.55 -17.37
N LEU A 160 -10.52 20.14 -18.31
CA LEU A 160 -10.22 20.90 -19.53
C LEU A 160 -11.25 20.65 -20.66
N GLY A 161 -12.15 19.68 -20.50
CA GLY A 161 -13.12 19.31 -21.54
C GLY A 161 -12.50 18.74 -22.81
N LEU A 162 -11.23 18.32 -22.76
CA LEU A 162 -10.45 17.83 -23.91
C LEU A 162 -10.53 16.30 -23.99
N ARG A 163 -10.75 15.78 -25.21
CA ARG A 163 -10.62 14.34 -25.51
C ARG A 163 -9.13 14.05 -25.75
N ARG A 164 -8.62 12.93 -25.21
CA ARG A 164 -7.22 12.51 -25.36
C ARG A 164 -6.85 12.36 -26.85
N GLU A 165 -6.00 13.24 -27.36
CA GLU A 165 -5.24 13.02 -28.59
C GLU A 165 -4.00 12.17 -28.22
N SER A 166 -3.86 11.00 -28.84
CA SER A 166 -2.73 10.11 -28.60
C SER A 166 -1.45 10.77 -29.11
N GLY A 167 -0.52 11.11 -28.21
CA GLY A 167 0.81 11.64 -28.56
C GLY A 167 1.11 13.08 -28.16
N LYS A 168 0.20 13.80 -27.48
CA LYS A 168 0.49 15.15 -26.92
C LYS A 168 0.74 15.06 -25.41
N GLU A 169 1.93 15.48 -24.97
CA GLU A 169 2.28 15.59 -23.56
C GLU A 169 1.42 16.68 -22.90
N LEU A 170 0.74 16.36 -21.80
CA LEU A 170 0.10 17.38 -20.97
C LEU A 170 1.21 18.02 -20.13
N ASP A 171 1.67 19.17 -20.60
CA ASP A 171 2.71 19.98 -19.98
C ASP A 171 2.20 20.57 -18.65
N CYS A 172 2.19 19.76 -17.60
CA CYS A 172 1.67 20.11 -16.27
C CYS A 172 2.84 20.51 -15.36
N THR A 173 3.40 21.69 -15.60
CA THR A 173 4.51 22.24 -14.83
C THR A 173 4.00 23.21 -13.75
N GLY A 174 4.23 22.89 -12.47
CA GLY A 174 4.06 23.81 -11.34
C GLY A 174 3.04 23.43 -10.26
N VAL A 175 2.86 24.35 -9.30
CA VAL A 175 2.12 24.14 -8.03
C VAL A 175 0.62 23.91 -8.21
N GLU A 176 0.02 24.38 -9.31
CA GLU A 176 -1.41 24.18 -9.58
C GLU A 176 -1.73 22.72 -9.96
N CYS A 177 -0.77 21.98 -10.54
CA CYS A 177 -0.96 20.57 -10.92
C CYS A 177 -1.06 19.66 -9.67
N PHE A 178 -0.24 19.92 -8.65
CA PHE A 178 -0.21 19.15 -7.40
C PHE A 178 -1.20 19.65 -6.35
N LYS A 179 -1.78 20.85 -6.52
CA LYS A 179 -2.67 21.48 -5.53
C LYS A 179 -3.87 20.61 -5.16
N LEU A 180 -4.48 19.96 -6.15
CA LEU A 180 -5.62 19.06 -5.90
C LEU A 180 -5.19 17.83 -5.11
N SER A 181 -4.05 17.23 -5.46
CA SER A 181 -3.48 16.08 -4.76
C SER A 181 -3.11 16.42 -3.32
N PHE A 182 -2.48 17.58 -3.08
CA PHE A 182 -2.17 18.06 -1.72
C PHE A 182 -3.42 18.33 -0.88
N ILE A 183 -4.47 18.91 -1.45
CA ILE A 183 -5.75 19.13 -0.75
C ILE A 183 -6.41 17.79 -0.39
N ILE A 184 -6.43 16.83 -1.32
CA ILE A 184 -6.98 15.49 -1.07
C ILE A 184 -6.17 14.78 0.01
N ILE A 185 -4.84 14.81 -0.06
CA ILE A 185 -3.94 14.21 0.95
C ILE A 185 -4.23 14.83 2.32
N THR A 186 -4.35 16.15 2.41
CA THR A 186 -4.62 16.85 3.67
C THR A 186 -5.99 16.44 4.23
N ALA A 187 -7.04 16.41 3.40
CA ALA A 187 -8.38 16.01 3.81
C ALA A 187 -8.43 14.55 4.29
N VAL A 188 -7.80 13.63 3.55
CA VAL A 188 -7.70 12.21 3.93
C VAL A 188 -6.90 12.04 5.22
N THR A 189 -5.82 12.81 5.41
CA THR A 189 -5.00 12.77 6.63
C THR A 189 -5.78 13.29 7.84
N VAL A 190 -6.54 14.38 7.70
CA VAL A 190 -7.40 14.92 8.78
C VAL A 190 -8.49 13.93 9.13
N PHE A 191 -9.18 13.36 8.14
CA PHE A 191 -10.19 12.32 8.38
C PHE A 191 -9.58 11.08 9.05
N GLY A 192 -8.43 10.61 8.56
CA GLY A 192 -7.67 9.51 9.15
C GLY A 192 -7.24 9.79 10.59
N ALA A 193 -6.85 11.03 10.90
CA ALA A 193 -6.53 11.46 12.26
C ALA A 193 -7.75 11.44 13.17
N ILE A 194 -8.92 11.90 12.70
CA ILE A 194 -10.19 11.84 13.46
C ILE A 194 -10.58 10.38 13.74
N VAL A 195 -10.56 9.53 12.72
CA VAL A 195 -10.87 8.10 12.87
C VAL A 195 -9.87 7.43 13.82
N SER A 196 -8.57 7.73 13.70
CA SER A 196 -7.52 7.21 14.59
C SER A 196 -7.73 7.68 16.04
N LEU A 197 -8.10 8.95 16.24
CA LEU A 197 -8.46 9.50 17.56
C LEU A 197 -9.67 8.78 18.15
N LEU A 198 -10.72 8.55 17.37
CA LEU A 198 -11.90 7.79 17.81
C LEU A 198 -11.53 6.34 18.17
N LEU A 199 -10.69 5.70 17.37
CA LEU A 199 -10.15 4.36 17.63
C LEU A 199 -9.33 4.32 18.91
N VAL A 200 -8.43 5.29 19.13
CA VAL A 200 -7.63 5.42 20.36
C VAL A 200 -8.51 5.72 21.56
N LEU A 201 -9.52 6.58 21.44
CA LEU A 201 -10.45 6.86 22.54
C LEU A 201 -11.32 5.64 22.89
N ARG A 202 -11.72 4.83 21.89
CA ARG A 202 -12.41 3.54 22.09
C ARG A 202 -11.50 2.47 22.68
N THR A 203 -10.26 2.36 22.19
CA THR A 203 -9.29 1.32 22.60
C THR A 203 -8.50 1.70 23.86
N ARG A 204 -8.52 2.96 24.29
CA ARG A 204 -7.87 3.45 25.51
C ARG A 204 -8.29 2.70 26.77
N LYS A 205 -9.56 2.25 26.85
CA LYS A 205 -10.01 1.41 27.96
C LYS A 205 -9.37 0.02 27.97
N PHE A 206 -9.00 -0.50 26.79
CA PHE A 206 -8.40 -1.83 26.60
C PHE A 206 -6.86 -1.78 26.71
N TYR A 207 -6.20 -0.83 26.02
CA TYR A 207 -4.74 -0.67 25.97
C TYR A 207 -4.11 -0.27 27.31
N LYS A 208 -4.84 0.48 28.16
CA LYS A 208 -4.34 0.97 29.46
C LYS A 208 -4.17 -0.16 30.49
N SER A 209 -4.83 -1.31 30.31
CA SER A 209 -4.78 -2.43 31.25
C SER A 209 -3.76 -3.51 30.86
N ASP A 210 -3.68 -3.87 29.59
CA ASP A 210 -2.90 -5.03 29.13
C ASP A 210 -1.48 -4.65 28.66
N ILE A 211 -1.36 -3.57 27.87
CA ILE A 211 -0.11 -3.25 27.18
C ILE A 211 0.93 -2.52 28.05
N TYR A 212 0.49 -1.57 28.89
CA TYR A 212 1.42 -0.89 29.82
C TYR A 212 2.02 -1.84 30.86
N LYS A 213 1.25 -2.84 31.30
CA LYS A 213 1.76 -3.91 32.17
C LYS A 213 2.82 -4.73 31.45
N LYS A 214 2.52 -5.18 30.23
CA LYS A 214 3.44 -5.98 29.41
C LYS A 214 4.76 -5.28 29.11
N PHE A 215 4.73 -3.98 28.77
CA PHE A 215 5.95 -3.20 28.57
C PHE A 215 6.76 -3.01 29.85
N ARG A 216 6.09 -2.83 31.00
CA ARG A 216 6.77 -2.72 32.30
C ARG A 216 7.40 -4.03 32.73
N GLU A 217 6.74 -5.16 32.46
CA GLU A 217 7.26 -6.52 32.69
C GLU A 217 8.44 -6.83 31.76
N GLN A 218 8.38 -6.41 30.49
CA GLN A 218 9.50 -6.55 29.54
C GLN A 218 10.71 -5.72 29.97
N ALA A 219 10.52 -4.46 30.35
CA ALA A 219 11.59 -3.60 30.85
C ALA A 219 12.21 -4.12 32.16
N ALA A 220 11.40 -4.71 33.04
CA ALA A 220 11.90 -5.34 34.26
C ALA A 220 12.77 -6.58 33.96
N LYS A 221 12.34 -7.43 33.02
CA LYS A 221 13.13 -8.61 32.61
C LYS A 221 14.45 -8.24 31.93
N GLU A 222 14.46 -7.19 31.11
CA GLU A 222 15.68 -6.68 30.49
C GLU A 222 16.64 -6.14 31.56
N ALA A 223 16.15 -5.38 32.54
CA ALA A 223 16.95 -4.89 33.66
C ALA A 223 17.51 -6.02 34.56
N GLU A 224 16.71 -7.06 34.85
CA GLU A 224 17.18 -8.24 35.59
C GLU A 224 18.26 -9.00 34.82
N THR A 225 18.14 -9.09 33.50
CA THR A 225 19.14 -9.74 32.64
C THR A 225 20.45 -8.94 32.59
N GLU A 226 20.36 -7.62 32.54
CA GLU A 226 21.52 -6.71 32.59
C GLU A 226 22.23 -6.75 33.95
N MET A 227 21.47 -6.81 35.06
CA MET A 227 22.01 -7.00 36.41
C MET A 227 22.64 -8.39 36.62
N ALA A 228 22.09 -9.43 35.98
CA ALA A 228 22.67 -10.78 36.02
C ALA A 228 23.99 -10.86 35.21
N MET A 229 24.09 -10.17 34.07
CA MET A 229 25.35 -10.12 33.30
C MET A 229 26.44 -9.33 34.03
N THR A 230 26.09 -8.22 34.70
CA THR A 230 27.07 -7.43 35.48
C THR A 230 27.55 -8.15 36.74
N THR A 231 26.68 -8.95 37.39
CA THR A 231 27.07 -9.76 38.56
C THR A 231 27.98 -10.93 38.19
N ASN A 232 27.78 -11.56 37.03
CA ASN A 232 28.67 -12.63 36.56
C ASN A 232 30.00 -12.13 35.94
N GLY A 233 30.14 -10.82 35.70
CA GLY A 233 31.36 -10.20 35.20
C GLY A 233 32.31 -9.68 36.29
N VAL A 234 31.89 -9.67 37.56
CA VAL A 234 32.72 -9.25 38.70
C VAL A 234 33.01 -10.46 39.58
N GLY A 235 33.88 -11.36 39.10
CA GLY A 235 34.56 -12.32 39.96
C GLY A 235 35.77 -11.64 40.62
N PRO A 236 35.98 -11.77 41.95
CA PRO A 236 37.09 -11.10 42.62
C PRO A 236 38.41 -11.70 42.11
N SER A 237 39.30 -10.83 41.62
CA SER A 237 40.71 -11.13 41.42
C SER A 237 41.44 -11.19 42.76
#